data_AF-A0A0Q6FPL2-F1
#
_entry.id   AF-A0A0Q6FPL2-F1
#
_cell.length_a   1.000
_cell.length_b   1.000
_cell.length_c   1.000
_cell.angle_alpha   90.00
_cell.angle_beta   90.00
_cell.angle_gamma   90.00
#
_symmetry.space_group_name_H-M   'P 1'
#
loop_
_entity.id
_entity.type
_entity.pdbx_description
1 polymer ?
#
loop_
_entity_poly.entity_id
_entity_poly.type
_entity_poly.pdbx_seq_one_letter_code
_entity_poly.pdbx_strand_id
1 'polypeptide(L)'
;MRERGEDLLERSRDVWGSEEVHPAYGRILEELAPDEARILLLLLRGGPQPSVDVRTGGPVGMVSSALVAPGMSMIGARAGARYPDEVPAYLNNLFRLGLIWFSREQLEDPMEYQVVEAQPDVLAAMHSVRFPKVVRRSIHLTPFGTGFCTACLVDPTEQASLPTHGIPQD
;
A
#
# COMPACT_ATOMS: atom_id res chain seq x y z
N MET A 1 20.40 17.61 -20.12
CA MET A 1 19.02 17.16 -19.81
C MET A 1 18.16 17.06 -21.06
N ARG A 2 18.12 18.07 -21.94
CA ARG A 2 17.36 18.03 -23.20
C ARG A 2 17.74 16.86 -24.12
N GLU A 3 19.04 16.60 -24.29
CA GLU A 3 19.58 15.49 -25.10
C GLU A 3 19.09 14.11 -24.63
N ARG A 4 19.05 13.85 -23.31
CA ARG A 4 18.47 12.61 -22.76
C ARG A 4 16.98 12.48 -23.02
N GLY A 5 16.26 13.61 -23.08
CA GLY A 5 14.85 13.63 -23.45
C GLY A 5 14.63 13.33 -24.94
N GLU A 6 15.49 13.84 -25.81
CA GLU A 6 15.46 13.55 -27.25
C GLU A 6 15.77 12.06 -27.53
N ASP A 7 16.76 11.48 -26.85
CA ASP A 7 17.08 10.04 -26.94
C ASP A 7 15.91 9.15 -26.49
N LEU A 8 15.21 9.52 -25.42
CA LEU A 8 14.00 8.80 -24.97
C LEU A 8 12.90 8.84 -26.03
N LEU A 9 12.68 10.00 -26.66
CA LEU A 9 11.68 10.15 -27.72
C LEU A 9 12.09 9.39 -28.98
N GLU A 10 13.37 9.35 -29.32
CA GLU A 10 13.87 8.56 -30.45
C GLU A 10 13.65 7.06 -30.22
N ARG A 11 14.01 6.54 -29.03
CA ARG A 11 13.73 5.14 -28.66
C ARG A 11 12.24 4.81 -28.63
N SER A 12 11.38 5.74 -28.20
CA SER A 12 9.92 5.53 -28.23
C SER A 12 9.34 5.37 -29.64
N ARG A 13 10.08 5.83 -30.66
CA ARG A 13 9.69 5.70 -32.08
C ARG A 13 10.18 4.39 -32.70
N ASP A 14 11.00 3.62 -31.99
CA ASP A 14 11.45 2.32 -32.42
C ASP A 14 10.40 1.24 -32.10
N VAL A 15 9.67 0.82 -33.14
CA VAL A 15 8.59 -0.16 -33.04
C VAL A 15 9.11 -1.60 -32.93
N TRP A 16 10.44 -1.79 -33.02
CA TRP A 16 11.11 -3.09 -32.90
C TRP A 16 11.73 -3.32 -31.51
N GLY A 17 11.60 -2.37 -30.59
CA GLY A 17 12.13 -2.46 -29.24
C GLY A 17 11.47 -3.57 -28.42
N SER A 18 12.28 -4.45 -27.83
CA SER A 18 11.85 -5.56 -26.96
C SER A 18 11.87 -5.15 -25.48
N GLU A 19 11.28 -4.02 -25.10
CA GLU A 19 11.14 -3.67 -23.68
C GLU A 19 10.03 -4.52 -23.04
N GLU A 20 10.35 -5.76 -22.66
CA GLU A 20 9.46 -6.65 -21.92
C GLU A 20 9.19 -6.18 -20.48
N VAL A 21 10.08 -5.35 -19.90
CA VAL A 21 10.02 -4.93 -18.49
C VAL A 21 10.28 -3.44 -18.36
N HIS A 22 9.54 -2.78 -17.47
CA HIS A 22 9.65 -1.33 -17.27
C HIS A 22 11.07 -0.94 -16.78
N PRO A 23 11.74 0.05 -17.41
CA PRO A 23 13.14 0.39 -17.12
C PRO A 23 13.41 0.96 -15.72
N ALA A 24 12.35 1.23 -14.94
CA ALA A 24 12.46 1.70 -13.55
C ALA A 24 12.60 0.55 -12.55
N TYR A 25 12.14 -0.65 -12.88
CA TYR A 25 12.03 -1.75 -11.92
C TYR A 25 13.37 -2.18 -11.34
N GLY A 26 14.45 -2.17 -12.14
CA GLY A 26 15.80 -2.47 -11.64
C GLY A 26 16.25 -1.54 -10.51
N ARG A 27 16.03 -0.22 -10.66
CA ARG A 27 16.34 0.76 -9.61
C ARG A 27 15.44 0.61 -8.40
N ILE A 28 14.16 0.31 -8.61
CA ILE A 28 13.21 0.07 -7.52
C ILE A 28 13.66 -1.13 -6.68
N LEU A 29 14.13 -2.22 -7.28
CA LEU A 29 14.67 -3.38 -6.55
C LEU A 29 15.84 -3.03 -5.64
N GLU A 30 16.71 -2.09 -6.05
CA GLU A 30 17.83 -1.61 -5.24
C GLU A 30 17.37 -0.72 -4.07
N GLU A 31 16.18 -0.12 -4.17
CA GLU A 31 15.57 0.73 -3.14
C GLU A 31 14.62 -0.04 -2.20
N LEU A 32 14.44 -1.35 -2.39
CA LEU A 32 13.53 -2.19 -1.59
C LEU A 32 14.21 -2.91 -0.43
N ALA A 33 13.57 -2.85 0.74
CA ALA A 33 13.88 -3.75 1.85
C ALA A 33 13.25 -5.15 1.63
N PRO A 34 13.82 -6.22 2.19
CA PRO A 34 13.22 -7.56 2.11
C PRO A 34 11.80 -7.64 2.70
N ASP A 35 11.52 -6.90 3.77
CA ASP A 35 10.18 -6.87 4.39
C ASP A 35 9.17 -6.08 3.53
N GLU A 36 9.61 -5.08 2.75
CA GLU A 36 8.77 -4.38 1.78
C GLU A 36 8.34 -5.32 0.65
N ALA A 37 9.26 -6.15 0.15
CA ALA A 37 8.94 -7.16 -0.86
C ALA A 37 7.88 -8.17 -0.34
N ARG A 38 7.93 -8.53 0.95
CA ARG A 38 6.91 -9.39 1.57
C ARG A 38 5.56 -8.72 1.64
N ILE A 39 5.51 -7.43 2.00
CA ILE A 39 4.27 -6.64 2.01
C ILE A 39 3.66 -6.57 0.61
N LEU A 40 4.49 -6.34 -0.42
CA LEU A 40 4.03 -6.34 -1.81
C LEU A 40 3.46 -7.69 -2.24
N LEU A 41 4.11 -8.80 -1.88
CA LEU A 41 3.59 -10.14 -2.17
C LEU A 41 2.29 -10.44 -1.44
N LEU A 42 2.13 -9.99 -0.19
CA LEU A 42 0.86 -10.07 0.53
C LEU A 42 -0.24 -9.33 -0.24
N LEU A 43 0.03 -8.09 -0.65
CA LEU A 43 -0.96 -7.29 -1.38
C LEU A 43 -1.29 -7.90 -2.75
N LEU A 44 -0.30 -8.43 -3.47
CA LEU A 44 -0.48 -9.05 -4.78
C LEU A 44 -1.34 -10.32 -4.69
N ARG A 45 -1.07 -11.18 -3.70
CA ARG A 45 -1.75 -12.48 -3.59
C ARG A 45 -3.07 -12.39 -2.82
N GLY A 46 -3.11 -11.55 -1.80
CA GLY A 46 -4.24 -11.43 -0.87
C GLY A 46 -5.15 -10.24 -1.15
N GLY A 47 -4.78 -9.36 -2.07
CA GLY A 47 -5.53 -8.15 -2.35
C GLY A 47 -5.34 -7.05 -1.29
N PRO A 48 -6.18 -6.00 -1.36
CA PRO A 48 -6.06 -4.82 -0.50
C PRO A 48 -6.14 -5.14 0.99
N GLN A 49 -5.38 -4.42 1.81
CA GLN A 49 -5.31 -4.67 3.25
C GLN A 49 -6.03 -3.58 4.06
N PRO A 50 -6.70 -3.94 5.17
CA PRO A 50 -7.42 -3.00 6.01
C PRO A 50 -6.45 -2.11 6.81
N SER A 51 -6.79 -0.83 6.93
CA SER A 51 -6.11 0.13 7.79
C SER A 51 -7.15 0.98 8.51
N VAL A 52 -6.84 1.45 9.72
CA VAL A 52 -7.72 2.32 10.49
C VAL A 52 -6.98 3.55 11.02
N ASP A 53 -7.67 4.69 10.99
CA ASP A 53 -7.26 5.88 11.74
C ASP A 53 -8.14 6.01 12.98
N VAL A 54 -7.56 6.31 14.13
CA VAL A 54 -8.30 6.78 15.31
C VAL A 54 -8.25 8.29 15.34
N ARG A 55 -9.41 8.92 15.49
CA ARG A 55 -9.59 10.38 15.56
C ARG A 55 -10.40 10.77 16.77
N THR A 56 -10.32 12.04 17.16
CA THR A 56 -11.31 12.62 18.08
C THR A 56 -12.63 12.87 17.34
N GLY A 57 -13.72 12.48 17.99
CA GLY A 57 -15.08 12.89 17.68
C GLY A 57 -15.48 14.04 18.58
N GLY A 58 -15.87 15.18 18.02
CA GLY A 58 -16.62 16.17 18.78
C GLY A 58 -18.08 15.75 18.94
N PRO A 59 -18.86 16.38 19.84
CA PRO A 59 -20.29 16.49 19.64
C PRO A 59 -20.54 16.97 18.21
N VAL A 60 -21.48 16.33 17.49
CA VAL A 60 -21.78 16.62 16.09
C VAL A 60 -21.88 18.13 15.87
N GLY A 61 -20.99 18.69 15.05
CA GLY A 61 -20.98 20.11 14.67
C GLY A 61 -20.20 21.09 15.57
N MET A 62 -19.56 20.65 16.67
CA MET A 62 -18.91 21.59 17.62
C MET A 62 -17.37 21.53 17.70
N VAL A 63 -16.70 20.44 17.29
CA VAL A 63 -15.24 20.32 17.43
C VAL A 63 -14.63 19.72 16.17
N SER A 64 -13.53 20.30 15.70
CA SER A 64 -12.74 19.75 14.60
C SER A 64 -12.16 18.39 14.99
N SER A 65 -12.40 17.38 14.17
CA SER A 65 -11.83 16.04 14.37
C SER A 65 -10.31 16.08 14.19
N ALA A 66 -9.57 15.77 15.25
CA ALA A 66 -8.12 15.67 15.24
C ALA A 66 -7.69 14.20 15.08
N LEU A 67 -6.60 13.96 14.35
CA LEU A 67 -6.02 12.63 14.21
C LEU A 67 -5.29 12.25 15.51
N VAL A 68 -5.60 11.09 16.07
CA VAL A 68 -4.97 10.54 17.28
C VAL A 68 -3.88 9.55 16.91
N ALA A 69 -4.23 8.57 16.06
CA ALA A 69 -3.30 7.57 15.55
C ALA A 69 -3.67 7.22 14.10
N PRO A 70 -2.79 7.49 13.11
CA PRO A 70 -3.02 7.13 11.71
C PRO A 70 -2.58 5.71 11.37
N GLY A 71 -3.19 5.15 10.33
CA GLY A 71 -2.58 4.07 9.55
C GLY A 71 -2.36 2.74 10.29
N MET A 72 -3.10 2.49 11.38
CA MET A 72 -2.96 1.25 12.14
C MET A 72 -3.47 0.08 11.28
N SER A 73 -2.65 -0.94 11.11
CA SER A 73 -2.94 -2.08 10.25
C SER A 73 -2.22 -3.34 10.72
N MET A 74 -2.69 -4.48 10.26
CA MET A 74 -2.04 -5.78 10.49
C MET A 74 -1.08 -6.17 9.36
N ILE A 75 -0.75 -5.26 8.45
CA ILE A 75 -0.06 -5.60 7.21
C ILE A 75 1.34 -6.18 7.46
N GLY A 76 2.09 -5.64 8.43
CA GLY A 76 3.41 -6.16 8.79
C GLY A 76 3.34 -7.57 9.35
N ALA A 77 2.41 -7.82 10.28
CA ALA A 77 2.22 -9.14 10.87
C ALA A 77 1.75 -10.17 9.82
N ARG A 78 0.77 -9.81 8.99
CA ARG A 78 0.26 -10.67 7.91
C ARG A 78 1.31 -10.95 6.84
N ALA A 79 2.18 -10.00 6.54
CA ALA A 79 3.28 -10.17 5.58
C ALA A 79 4.46 -10.99 6.16
N GLY A 80 4.46 -11.28 7.46
CA GLY A 80 5.61 -11.90 8.12
C GLY A 80 6.84 -11.00 8.12
N ALA A 81 6.65 -9.69 8.26
CA ALA A 81 7.74 -8.73 8.38
C ALA A 81 8.59 -9.07 9.61
N ARG A 82 9.92 -9.08 9.44
CA ARG A 82 10.86 -9.38 10.53
C ARG A 82 10.88 -8.26 11.56
N TYR A 83 10.68 -7.01 11.12
CA TYR A 83 10.69 -5.82 11.98
C TYR A 83 9.35 -5.09 11.87
N PRO A 84 8.35 -5.45 12.70
CA PRO A 84 7.03 -4.83 12.66
C PRO A 84 7.05 -3.33 12.97
N ASP A 85 7.98 -2.88 13.82
CA ASP A 85 8.10 -1.47 14.20
C ASP A 85 8.54 -0.57 13.02
N GLU A 86 9.15 -1.15 11.97
CA GLU A 86 9.60 -0.45 10.76
C GLU A 86 8.51 -0.38 9.68
N VAL A 87 7.35 -1.01 9.89
CA VAL A 87 6.25 -1.03 8.91
C VAL A 87 5.83 0.36 8.45
N PRO A 88 5.72 1.40 9.32
CA PRO A 88 5.44 2.76 8.85
C PRO A 88 6.49 3.28 7.85
N ALA A 89 7.77 2.98 8.05
CA ALA A 89 8.83 3.37 7.13
C ALA A 89 8.73 2.60 5.80
N TYR A 90 8.46 1.30 5.87
CA TYR A 90 8.24 0.45 4.69
C TYR A 90 7.09 0.95 3.83
N LEU A 91 5.93 1.24 4.43
CA LEU A 91 4.76 1.73 3.69
C LEU A 91 5.01 3.11 3.08
N ASN A 92 5.73 3.99 3.78
CA ASN A 92 6.13 5.29 3.23
C ASN A 92 7.06 5.15 2.02
N ASN A 93 8.02 4.21 2.07
CA ASN A 93 8.90 3.96 0.94
C ASN A 93 8.14 3.37 -0.25
N LEU A 94 7.30 2.36 -0.02
CA LEU A 94 6.45 1.77 -1.06
C LEU A 94 5.51 2.81 -1.71
N PHE A 95 4.95 3.73 -0.91
CA PHE A 95 4.15 4.83 -1.42
C PHE A 95 5.00 5.83 -2.23
N ARG A 96 6.19 6.21 -1.72
CA ARG A 96 7.15 7.09 -2.43
C ARG A 96 7.57 6.52 -3.79
N LEU A 97 7.76 5.20 -3.87
CA LEU A 97 8.08 4.47 -5.09
C LEU A 97 6.88 4.30 -6.03
N GLY A 98 5.69 4.72 -5.61
CA GLY A 98 4.45 4.62 -6.39
C GLY A 98 3.89 3.20 -6.49
N LEU A 99 4.29 2.29 -5.61
CA LEU A 99 3.89 0.88 -5.64
C LEU A 99 2.57 0.62 -4.92
N ILE A 100 2.22 1.45 -3.93
CA ILE A 100 0.95 1.34 -3.18
C ILE A 100 0.18 2.65 -3.12
N TRP A 101 -1.12 2.55 -2.81
CA TRP A 101 -2.00 3.66 -2.44
C TRP A 101 -2.53 3.51 -1.02
N PHE A 102 -2.68 4.65 -0.33
CA PHE A 102 -3.50 4.77 0.86
C PHE A 102 -4.86 5.34 0.46
N SER A 103 -5.90 4.51 0.48
CA SER A 103 -7.24 4.91 0.07
C SER A 103 -8.11 5.32 1.25
N ARG A 104 -9.08 6.21 1.00
CA ARG A 104 -10.17 6.53 1.95
C ARG A 104 -11.31 5.52 1.85
N GLU A 105 -11.39 4.80 0.75
CA GLU A 105 -12.35 3.74 0.55
C GLU A 105 -12.10 2.59 1.53
N GLN A 106 -13.18 2.05 2.10
CA GLN A 106 -13.10 0.86 2.94
C GLN A 106 -13.17 -0.40 2.06
N LEU A 107 -12.62 -1.51 2.56
CA LEU A 107 -12.78 -2.81 1.91
C LEU A 107 -14.26 -3.21 1.86
N GLU A 108 -14.60 -4.00 0.83
CA GLU A 108 -15.95 -4.53 0.65
C GLU A 108 -16.38 -5.41 1.83
N ASP A 109 -15.49 -6.28 2.32
CA ASP A 109 -15.74 -7.10 3.50
C ASP A 109 -15.45 -6.32 4.79
N PRO A 110 -16.48 -5.95 5.59
CA PRO A 110 -16.27 -5.24 6.83
C PRO A 110 -15.61 -6.11 7.91
N MET A 111 -15.62 -7.44 7.76
CA MET A 111 -15.06 -8.39 8.72
C MET A 111 -13.54 -8.25 8.84
N GLU A 112 -12.86 -7.88 7.75
CA GLU A 112 -11.41 -7.65 7.70
C GLU A 112 -10.95 -6.59 8.72
N TYR A 113 -11.82 -5.64 9.08
CA TYR A 113 -11.52 -4.60 10.05
C TYR A 113 -11.62 -5.06 11.49
N GLN A 114 -12.40 -6.10 11.81
CA GLN A 114 -12.62 -6.51 13.19
C GLN A 114 -11.33 -6.91 13.89
N VAL A 115 -10.44 -7.59 13.15
CA VAL A 115 -9.13 -8.00 13.67
C VAL A 115 -8.24 -6.79 13.94
N VAL A 116 -8.25 -5.79 13.06
CA VAL A 116 -7.46 -4.57 13.21
C VAL A 116 -8.00 -3.72 14.37
N GLU A 117 -9.31 -3.53 14.44
CA GLU A 117 -9.98 -2.74 15.48
C GLU A 117 -9.82 -3.35 16.88
N ALA A 118 -9.61 -4.66 16.97
CA ALA A 118 -9.35 -5.36 18.22
C ALA A 118 -7.87 -5.35 18.65
N GLN A 119 -6.96 -4.77 17.87
CA GLN A 119 -5.54 -4.73 18.25
C GLN A 119 -5.30 -3.85 19.49
N PRO A 120 -4.36 -4.22 20.37
CA PRO A 120 -4.11 -3.50 21.62
C PRO A 120 -3.75 -2.02 21.43
N ASP A 121 -3.01 -1.69 20.37
CA ASP A 121 -2.61 -0.33 20.01
C ASP A 121 -3.79 0.52 19.56
N VAL A 122 -4.71 -0.03 18.75
CA VAL A 122 -5.95 0.64 18.35
C VAL A 122 -6.83 0.90 19.57
N LEU A 123 -7.02 -0.09 20.44
CA LEU A 123 -7.79 0.05 21.67
C LEU A 123 -7.17 1.09 22.61
N ALA A 124 -5.85 1.09 22.76
CA ALA A 124 -5.13 2.09 23.55
C ALA A 124 -5.33 3.50 22.99
N ALA A 125 -5.24 3.68 21.66
CA ALA A 125 -5.51 4.96 21.01
C ALA A 125 -6.96 5.41 21.23
N MET A 126 -7.94 4.51 21.15
CA MET A 126 -9.34 4.83 21.42
C MET A 126 -9.57 5.26 22.87
N HIS A 127 -8.97 4.57 23.84
CA HIS A 127 -9.09 4.90 25.26
C HIS A 127 -8.35 6.18 25.68
N SER A 128 -7.43 6.68 24.85
CA SER A 128 -6.69 7.92 25.10
C SER A 128 -7.54 9.19 24.97
N VAL A 129 -8.75 9.09 24.38
CA VAL A 129 -9.64 10.23 24.13
C VAL A 129 -11.07 9.94 24.58
N ARG A 130 -11.79 11.00 24.99
CA ARG A 130 -13.16 10.87 25.53
C ARG A 130 -14.19 10.38 24.51
N PHE A 131 -13.99 10.74 23.24
CA PHE A 131 -14.92 10.47 22.16
C PHE A 131 -14.13 9.96 20.95
N PRO A 132 -13.71 8.69 20.93
CA PRO A 132 -12.96 8.14 19.81
C PRO A 132 -13.86 7.92 18.59
N LYS A 133 -13.32 8.15 17.40
CA LYS A 133 -13.91 7.76 16.12
C LYS A 133 -12.89 6.96 15.33
N VAL A 134 -13.25 5.73 14.97
CA VAL A 134 -12.47 4.90 14.04
C VAL A 134 -12.89 5.25 12.62
N VAL A 135 -11.91 5.51 11.76
CA VAL A 135 -12.10 5.74 10.32
C VAL A 135 -11.42 4.61 9.58
N ARG A 136 -12.22 3.79 8.90
CA ARG A 136 -11.75 2.68 8.08
C ARG A 136 -11.15 3.21 6.78
N ARG A 137 -10.05 2.59 6.37
CA ARG A 137 -9.25 2.90 5.18
C ARG A 137 -8.75 1.60 4.58
N SER A 138 -8.06 1.69 3.45
CA SER A 138 -7.46 0.53 2.81
C SER A 138 -6.12 0.86 2.16
N ILE A 139 -5.27 -0.15 2.05
CA ILE A 139 -3.97 -0.10 1.38
C ILE A 139 -4.06 -0.99 0.14
N HIS A 140 -3.76 -0.43 -1.03
CA HIS A 140 -3.87 -1.11 -2.33
C HIS A 140 -2.55 -1.11 -3.07
N LEU A 141 -2.35 -2.08 -3.97
CA LEU A 141 -1.34 -1.94 -5.02
C LEU A 141 -1.83 -0.92 -6.06
N THR A 142 -0.89 -0.15 -6.59
CA THR A 142 -1.16 0.64 -7.80
C THR A 142 -1.04 -0.27 -9.04
N PRO A 143 -1.57 0.11 -10.22
CA PRO A 143 -1.29 -0.60 -11.47
C PRO A 143 0.21 -0.75 -11.74
N PHE A 144 1.01 0.27 -11.40
CA PHE A 144 2.46 0.24 -11.50
C PHE A 144 3.08 -0.76 -10.52
N GLY A 145 2.60 -0.79 -9.28
CA GLY A 145 2.99 -1.77 -8.26
C GLY A 145 2.66 -3.20 -8.65
N THR A 146 1.46 -3.45 -9.18
CA THR A 146 1.05 -4.76 -9.71
C THR A 146 1.99 -5.18 -10.84
N GLY A 147 2.25 -4.30 -11.81
CA GLY A 147 3.20 -4.57 -12.90
C GLY A 147 4.61 -4.89 -12.38
N PHE A 148 5.09 -4.16 -11.38
CA PHE A 148 6.38 -4.41 -10.74
C PHE A 148 6.43 -5.79 -10.08
N CYS A 149 5.44 -6.13 -9.27
CA CYS A 149 5.43 -7.41 -8.55
C CYS A 149 5.35 -8.58 -9.52
N THR A 150 4.49 -8.49 -10.54
CA THR A 150 4.31 -9.50 -11.58
C THR A 150 5.58 -9.72 -12.40
N ALA A 151 6.35 -8.66 -12.68
CA ALA A 151 7.58 -8.74 -13.46
C ALA A 151 8.80 -9.18 -12.64
N CYS A 152 8.86 -8.85 -11.34
CA CYS A 152 10.09 -8.96 -10.56
C CYS A 152 10.02 -9.88 -9.34
N LEU A 153 8.82 -10.19 -8.81
CA LEU A 153 8.68 -10.87 -7.51
C LEU A 153 7.98 -12.24 -7.58
N VAL A 154 7.37 -12.59 -8.71
CA VAL A 154 6.66 -13.87 -8.90
C VAL A 154 7.12 -14.56 -10.18
N ASP A 155 6.98 -15.89 -10.20
CA ASP A 155 7.24 -16.68 -11.39
C ASP A 155 6.15 -16.42 -12.46
N PRO A 156 6.49 -16.37 -13.77
CA PRO A 156 5.50 -16.21 -14.84
C PRO A 156 4.36 -17.22 -14.80
N THR A 157 4.59 -18.42 -14.26
CA THR A 157 3.56 -19.47 -14.11
C THR A 157 2.52 -19.16 -13.03
N GLU A 158 2.84 -18.30 -12.06
CA GLU A 158 1.91 -17.87 -11.00
C GLU A 158 0.92 -16.80 -11.48
N GLN A 159 1.21 -16.10 -12.58
CA GLN A 159 0.43 -14.92 -12.99
C GLN A 159 -1.04 -15.23 -13.29
N ALA A 160 -1.33 -16.43 -13.80
CA ALA A 160 -2.68 -16.85 -14.15
C ALA A 160 -3.61 -17.04 -12.94
N SER A 161 -3.06 -17.17 -11.73
CA SER A 161 -3.83 -17.40 -10.50
C SER A 161 -3.93 -16.17 -9.60
N LEU A 162 -3.29 -15.06 -9.97
CA LEU A 162 -3.33 -13.83 -9.19
C LEU A 162 -4.70 -13.15 -9.26
N PRO A 163 -5.18 -12.57 -8.15
CA PRO A 163 -6.44 -11.82 -8.16
C PRO A 163 -6.32 -10.54 -8.99
N THR A 164 -7.45 -10.08 -9.50
CA THR A 164 -7.53 -8.76 -10.15
C THR A 164 -7.46 -7.67 -9.08
N HIS A 165 -6.54 -6.71 -9.24
CA HIS A 165 -6.47 -5.54 -8.38
C HIS A 165 -7.28 -4.38 -8.96
N GLY A 166 -8.28 -3.93 -8.19
CA GLY A 166 -9.09 -2.75 -8.52
C GLY A 166 -8.33 -1.45 -8.28
N ILE A 167 -8.79 -0.38 -8.93
CA ILE A 167 -8.36 0.99 -8.65
C ILE A 167 -9.38 1.61 -7.70
N PRO A 168 -8.98 2.11 -6.51
CA PRO A 168 -9.88 2.83 -5.61
C PRO A 168 -10.48 4.08 -6.28
N GLN A 169 -11.74 4.41 -6.00
CA GLN A 169 -12.47 5.50 -6.69
C GLN A 169 -12.29 6.90 -6.07
N ASP A 170 -11.24 7.11 -5.28
CA ASP A 170 -11.04 8.32 -4.46
C ASP A 170 -10.96 9.65 -5.23
#